data_AF-A0A7C7MC61-F1
#
_entry.id   AF-A0A7C7MC61-F1
#
_cell.length_a   1.000
_cell.length_b   1.000
_cell.length_c   1.000
_cell.angle_alpha   90.00
_cell.angle_beta   90.00
_cell.angle_gamma   90.00
#
_symmetry.space_group_name_H-M   'P 1'
#
loop_
_entity.id
_entity.type
_entity.pdbx_description
1 polymer ?
#
loop_
_entity_poly.entity_id
_entity_poly.type
_entity_poly.pdbx_seq_one_letter_code
_entity_poly.pdbx_strand_id
1 'polypeptide(L)'
;MMATTQQKEYSVGGVLMPRPFKIRRLGHFGFNVNNPKDSLTFYRDLLGFKISDQLDFKANPQRAEMLKDVADAGGYFMHHGGDHHSFVLFPREAMDVMGRNSGHSGDGDVTINQITWQTGSLEEVVNGVGYFDEREVPIRRSGRDMPGSNWHTYVWDPDDNVNEL
;
A
#
# COMPACT_ATOMS: atom_id res chain seq x y z
N MET A 1 -11.21 42.08 9.88
CA MET A 1 -10.23 41.69 8.84
C MET A 1 -10.04 40.20 8.95
N MET A 2 -10.45 39.43 7.94
CA MET A 2 -10.11 38.01 7.87
C MET A 2 -8.68 37.93 7.33
N ALA A 3 -7.74 37.47 8.14
CA ALA A 3 -6.41 37.14 7.67
C ALA A 3 -6.55 36.03 6.63
N THR A 4 -6.26 36.31 5.37
CA THR A 4 -6.07 35.28 4.36
C THR A 4 -4.85 34.48 4.76
N THR A 5 -5.07 33.29 5.32
CA THR A 5 -4.02 32.31 5.57
C THR A 5 -3.37 32.00 4.22
N GLN A 6 -2.15 32.45 4.01
CA GLN A 6 -1.42 32.13 2.78
C GLN A 6 -1.22 30.62 2.76
N GLN A 7 -1.77 29.94 1.76
CA GLN A 7 -1.61 28.50 1.65
C GLN A 7 -0.13 28.20 1.36
N LYS A 8 0.51 27.42 2.24
CA LYS A 8 1.92 26.99 2.07
C LYS A 8 2.09 26.33 0.70
N GLU A 9 2.99 26.87 -0.11
CA GLU A 9 3.36 26.31 -1.41
C GLU A 9 4.65 25.49 -1.30
N TYR A 10 4.78 24.49 -2.15
CA TYR A 10 5.91 23.56 -2.19
C TYR A 10 6.48 23.53 -3.61
N SER A 11 7.80 23.54 -3.74
CA SER A 11 8.46 23.36 -5.04
C SER A 11 8.46 21.87 -5.41
N VAL A 12 7.74 21.49 -6.46
CA VAL A 12 7.67 20.12 -6.97
C VAL A 12 8.25 20.10 -8.38
N GLY A 13 9.50 19.66 -8.52
CA GLY A 13 10.21 19.70 -9.80
C GLY A 13 10.35 21.11 -10.39
N GLY A 14 10.42 22.14 -9.53
CA GLY A 14 10.52 23.55 -9.93
C GLY A 14 9.19 24.26 -10.18
N VAL A 15 8.05 23.59 -9.98
CA VAL A 15 6.72 24.19 -10.06
C VAL A 15 6.13 24.33 -8.65
N LEU A 16 5.61 25.52 -8.33
CA LEU A 16 4.93 25.74 -7.05
C LEU A 16 3.57 25.04 -7.05
N MET A 17 3.35 24.22 -6.03
CA MET A 17 2.16 23.38 -5.87
C MET A 17 1.61 23.49 -4.43
N PRO A 18 0.30 23.27 -4.22
CA PRO A 18 -0.31 23.33 -2.89
C PRO A 18 0.04 22.14 -1.98
N ARG A 19 0.85 21.18 -2.47
CA ARG A 19 1.32 19.99 -1.77
C ARG A 19 2.70 19.58 -2.32
N PRO A 20 3.56 18.91 -1.56
CA PRO A 20 4.95 18.63 -1.95
C PRO A 20 5.13 17.45 -2.90
N PHE A 21 4.05 16.97 -3.52
CA PHE A 21 4.07 15.86 -4.45
C PHE A 21 3.04 16.08 -5.55
N LYS A 22 3.21 15.37 -6.67
CA LYS A 22 2.22 15.32 -7.73
C LYS A 22 1.99 13.87 -8.13
N ILE A 23 0.77 13.38 -7.92
CA ILE A 23 0.33 12.07 -8.41
C ILE A 23 0.39 12.08 -9.94
N ARG A 24 1.06 11.09 -10.52
CA ARG A 24 1.28 10.95 -11.97
C ARG A 24 0.40 9.87 -12.58
N ARG A 25 0.25 8.75 -11.89
CA ARG A 25 -0.61 7.63 -12.27
C ARG A 25 -0.92 6.78 -11.05
N LEU A 26 -1.85 5.85 -11.22
CA LEU A 26 -1.94 4.69 -10.34
C LEU A 26 -0.62 3.91 -10.41
N GLY A 27 -0.10 3.55 -9.24
CA GLY A 27 1.01 2.64 -9.05
C GLY A 27 0.52 1.19 -9.12
N HIS A 28 0.76 0.43 -8.07
CA HIS A 28 0.20 -0.91 -7.92
C HIS A 28 -1.07 -0.90 -7.06
N PHE A 29 -1.81 -2.02 -7.11
CA PHE A 29 -3.02 -2.20 -6.32
C PHE A 29 -2.93 -3.51 -5.52
N GLY A 30 -3.14 -3.43 -4.21
CA GLY A 30 -3.14 -4.58 -3.33
C GLY A 30 -4.55 -4.97 -2.91
N PHE A 31 -4.83 -6.27 -2.90
CA PHE A 31 -6.14 -6.81 -2.59
C PHE A 31 -6.06 -7.97 -1.60
N ASN A 32 -6.83 -7.87 -0.51
CA ASN A 32 -6.98 -8.92 0.49
C ASN A 32 -8.13 -9.85 0.08
N VAL A 33 -7.79 -11.10 -0.24
CA VAL A 33 -8.73 -12.08 -0.78
C VAL A 33 -8.96 -13.23 0.19
N ASN A 34 -10.18 -13.74 0.21
CA ASN A 34 -10.54 -14.91 1.02
C ASN A 34 -9.93 -16.20 0.46
N ASN A 35 -9.81 -16.30 -0.87
CA ASN A 35 -9.29 -17.48 -1.58
C ASN A 35 -8.12 -17.06 -2.48
N PRO A 36 -6.87 -16.99 -1.96
CA PRO A 36 -5.71 -16.56 -2.72
C PRO A 36 -5.44 -17.42 -3.96
N LYS A 37 -5.56 -18.75 -3.85
CA LYS A 37 -5.31 -19.68 -4.98
C LYS A 37 -6.32 -19.54 -6.12
N ASP A 38 -7.60 -19.42 -5.80
CA ASP A 38 -8.66 -19.23 -6.81
C ASP A 38 -8.52 -17.85 -7.46
N SER A 39 -8.23 -16.84 -6.66
CA SER A 39 -7.93 -15.48 -7.15
C SER A 39 -6.72 -15.50 -8.07
N LEU A 40 -5.63 -16.16 -7.65
CA LEU A 40 -4.42 -16.29 -8.47
C LEU A 40 -4.73 -16.97 -9.80
N THR A 41 -5.53 -18.03 -9.80
CA THR A 41 -5.98 -18.69 -11.04
C THR A 41 -6.68 -17.68 -11.94
N PHE A 42 -7.63 -16.91 -11.42
CA PHE A 42 -8.31 -15.87 -12.19
C PHE A 42 -7.35 -14.81 -12.76
N TYR A 43 -6.57 -14.14 -11.90
CA TYR A 43 -5.72 -13.02 -12.33
C TYR A 43 -4.55 -13.49 -13.21
N ARG A 44 -3.92 -14.62 -12.91
CA ARG A 44 -2.79 -15.16 -13.67
C ARG A 44 -3.25 -15.86 -14.95
N ASP A 45 -4.16 -16.82 -14.84
CA ASP A 45 -4.47 -17.74 -15.95
C ASP A 45 -5.53 -17.18 -16.90
N LEU A 46 -6.51 -16.41 -16.39
CA LEU A 46 -7.57 -15.82 -17.22
C LEU A 46 -7.20 -14.41 -17.70
N LEU A 47 -6.69 -13.56 -16.81
CA LEU A 47 -6.32 -12.18 -17.17
C LEU A 47 -4.88 -12.02 -17.68
N GLY A 48 -4.01 -13.02 -17.48
CA GLY A 48 -2.66 -13.04 -18.05
C GLY A 48 -1.61 -12.27 -17.27
N PHE A 49 -1.86 -11.95 -15.99
CA PHE A 49 -0.81 -11.42 -15.11
C PHE A 49 0.31 -12.44 -14.90
N LYS A 50 1.54 -11.96 -14.72
CA LYS A 50 2.70 -12.80 -14.41
C LYS A 50 3.13 -12.59 -12.97
N ILE A 51 3.48 -13.67 -12.28
CA ILE A 51 4.02 -13.60 -10.91
C ILE A 51 5.45 -13.07 -11.00
N SER A 52 5.75 -12.01 -10.26
CA SER A 52 7.11 -11.50 -10.06
C SER A 52 7.73 -12.04 -8.77
N ASP A 53 6.97 -12.00 -7.67
CA ASP A 53 7.38 -12.56 -6.39
C ASP A 53 6.25 -13.33 -5.70
N GLN A 54 6.66 -14.28 -4.87
CA GLN A 54 5.79 -15.00 -3.97
C GLN A 54 6.35 -14.92 -2.55
N LEU A 55 5.46 -14.62 -1.60
CA LEU A 55 5.77 -14.64 -0.18
C LEU A 55 5.09 -15.84 0.48
N ASP A 56 5.77 -16.42 1.46
CA ASP A 56 5.14 -17.23 2.49
C ASP A 56 5.24 -16.46 3.81
N PHE A 57 4.09 -15.97 4.31
CA PHE A 57 4.08 -15.23 5.57
C PHE A 57 4.50 -16.10 6.77
N LYS A 58 4.39 -17.43 6.68
CA LYS A 58 4.86 -18.38 7.70
C LYS A 58 6.36 -18.66 7.64
N ALA A 59 7.08 -18.18 6.62
CA ALA A 59 8.54 -18.34 6.55
C ALA A 59 9.27 -17.63 7.70
N ASN A 60 8.66 -16.61 8.31
CA ASN A 60 9.14 -15.99 9.53
C ASN A 60 8.63 -16.78 10.77
N PRO A 61 9.49 -17.24 11.70
CA PRO A 61 9.08 -18.06 12.84
C PRO A 61 8.06 -17.40 13.76
N GLN A 62 8.16 -16.08 13.99
CA GLN A 62 7.19 -15.37 14.83
C GLN A 62 5.81 -15.33 14.15
N ARG A 63 5.77 -15.12 12.83
CA ARG A 63 4.54 -15.16 12.05
C ARG A 63 3.98 -16.57 11.90
N ALA A 64 4.84 -17.59 11.83
CA ALA A 64 4.40 -18.98 11.78
C ALA A 64 3.52 -19.35 12.97
N GLU A 65 3.93 -18.97 14.19
CA GLU A 65 3.12 -19.21 15.39
C GLU A 65 1.82 -18.41 15.38
N MET A 66 1.87 -17.13 14.99
CA MET A 66 0.66 -16.29 14.88
C MET A 66 -0.34 -16.84 13.86
N LEU A 67 0.14 -17.41 12.76
CA LEU A 67 -0.64 -17.87 11.62
C LEU A 67 -0.88 -19.39 11.64
N LYS A 68 -0.68 -20.08 12.78
CA LYS A 68 -0.74 -21.54 12.84
C LYS A 68 -2.07 -22.13 12.34
N ASP A 69 -3.16 -21.41 12.58
CA ASP A 69 -4.52 -21.82 12.20
C ASP A 69 -4.94 -21.32 10.80
N VAL A 70 -4.15 -20.46 10.17
CA VAL A 70 -4.43 -19.92 8.83
C VAL A 70 -4.05 -20.95 7.77
N ALA A 71 -5.00 -21.37 6.95
CA ALA A 71 -4.78 -22.44 5.97
C ALA A 71 -3.84 -22.02 4.82
N ASP A 72 -4.00 -20.80 4.30
CA ASP A 72 -3.19 -20.25 3.21
C ASP A 72 -2.60 -18.90 3.62
N ALA A 73 -1.26 -18.86 3.73
CA ALA A 73 -0.50 -17.67 4.09
C ALA A 73 0.40 -17.20 2.93
N GLY A 74 0.06 -17.59 1.70
CA GLY A 74 0.78 -17.20 0.49
C GLY A 74 0.38 -15.82 -0.02
N GLY A 75 1.36 -14.94 -0.21
CA GLY A 75 1.19 -13.66 -0.88
C GLY A 75 1.75 -13.67 -2.30
N TYR A 76 1.06 -13.05 -3.24
CA TYR A 76 1.45 -13.06 -4.66
C TYR A 76 1.59 -11.64 -5.20
N PHE A 77 2.77 -11.32 -5.70
CA PHE A 77 3.03 -10.10 -6.43
C PHE A 77 3.02 -10.41 -7.92
N MET A 78 2.26 -9.62 -8.67
CA MET A 78 2.05 -9.86 -10.08
C MET A 78 2.17 -8.57 -10.89
N HIS A 79 2.58 -8.71 -12.13
CA HIS A 79 2.75 -7.60 -13.06
C HIS A 79 2.11 -7.86 -14.41
N HIS A 80 1.81 -6.76 -15.09
CA HIS A 80 1.66 -6.70 -16.54
C HIS A 80 2.70 -5.72 -17.09
N GLY A 81 3.33 -6.04 -18.23
CA GLY A 81 4.34 -5.17 -18.82
C GLY A 81 5.64 -5.11 -17.99
N GLY A 82 6.25 -3.92 -17.93
CA GLY A 82 7.60 -3.72 -17.39
C GLY A 82 7.70 -3.29 -15.93
N ASP A 83 6.58 -3.00 -15.26
CA ASP A 83 6.59 -2.74 -13.81
C ASP A 83 6.96 -4.03 -13.05
N HIS A 84 7.61 -3.89 -11.88
CA HIS A 84 7.96 -5.05 -11.04
C HIS A 84 6.71 -5.78 -10.52
N HIS A 85 5.72 -5.04 -10.05
CA HIS A 85 4.36 -5.50 -9.81
C HIS A 85 3.39 -4.35 -10.03
N SER A 86 2.20 -4.68 -10.50
CA SER A 86 1.07 -3.75 -10.60
C SER A 86 -0.16 -4.26 -9.85
N PHE A 87 -0.15 -5.53 -9.42
CA PHE A 87 -1.24 -6.15 -8.67
C PHE A 87 -0.72 -7.11 -7.60
N VAL A 88 -1.27 -7.04 -6.39
CA VAL A 88 -0.85 -7.86 -5.24
C VAL A 88 -2.06 -8.55 -4.65
N LEU A 89 -1.95 -9.86 -4.37
CA LEU A 89 -2.96 -10.65 -3.68
C LEU A 89 -2.41 -11.15 -2.35
N PHE A 90 -3.05 -10.77 -1.25
CA PHE A 90 -2.74 -11.31 0.07
C PHE A 90 -3.93 -12.06 0.68
N PRO A 91 -3.70 -13.08 1.52
CA PRO A 91 -4.77 -13.78 2.22
C PRO A 91 -5.37 -12.85 3.27
N ARG A 92 -6.67 -12.56 3.17
CA ARG A 92 -7.38 -11.71 4.12
C ARG A 92 -7.23 -12.22 5.56
N GLU A 93 -7.44 -13.52 5.78
CA GLU A 93 -7.30 -14.13 7.10
C GLU A 93 -5.91 -13.89 7.71
N ALA A 94 -4.84 -14.06 6.92
CA ALA A 94 -3.47 -13.81 7.39
C ALA A 94 -3.25 -12.33 7.71
N MET A 95 -3.74 -11.43 6.87
CA MET A 95 -3.62 -9.99 7.08
C MET A 95 -4.40 -9.52 8.31
N ASP A 96 -5.60 -10.04 8.53
CA ASP A 96 -6.42 -9.73 9.71
C ASP A 96 -5.70 -10.18 10.99
N VAL A 97 -5.19 -11.43 11.02
CA VAL A 97 -4.46 -11.95 12.19
C VAL A 97 -3.20 -11.12 12.47
N MET A 98 -2.42 -10.76 11.45
CA MET A 98 -1.24 -9.91 11.61
C MET A 98 -1.58 -8.45 11.94
N GLY A 99 -2.78 -7.98 11.56
CA GLY A 99 -3.25 -6.60 11.71
C GLY A 99 -3.91 -6.30 13.06
N ARG A 100 -4.32 -7.32 13.83
CA ARG A 100 -5.08 -7.20 15.11
C ARG A 100 -4.48 -6.26 16.17
N ASN A 101 -3.20 -5.90 16.07
CA ASN A 101 -2.52 -5.01 17.02
C ASN A 101 -2.01 -3.70 16.38
N SER A 102 -2.42 -3.37 15.16
CA SER A 102 -1.86 -2.23 14.39
C SER A 102 -2.49 -0.86 14.70
N GLY A 103 -3.34 -0.76 15.73
CA GLY A 103 -3.92 0.50 16.21
C GLY A 103 -5.01 1.11 15.31
N HIS A 104 -5.04 0.76 14.03
CA HIS A 104 -6.12 1.02 13.07
C HIS A 104 -6.30 -0.26 12.23
N SER A 105 -7.20 -1.13 12.67
CA SER A 105 -7.73 -2.22 11.86
C SER A 105 -8.83 -1.58 11.03
N GLY A 106 -8.65 -1.41 9.72
CA GLY A 106 -9.74 -0.90 8.89
C GLY A 106 -11.01 -1.73 9.13
N ASP A 107 -12.17 -1.11 8.91
CA ASP A 107 -13.45 -1.80 9.11
C ASP A 107 -13.42 -3.17 8.42
N GLY A 108 -14.02 -4.17 9.06
CA GLY A 108 -13.96 -5.56 8.63
C GLY A 108 -14.32 -5.74 7.16
N ASP A 109 -15.10 -4.84 6.56
CA ASP A 109 -15.49 -4.88 5.14
C ASP A 109 -14.44 -4.34 4.15
N VAL A 110 -13.37 -3.69 4.62
CA VAL A 110 -12.28 -3.19 3.77
C VAL A 110 -11.43 -4.34 3.24
N THR A 111 -11.60 -4.61 1.95
CA THR A 111 -10.85 -5.66 1.24
C THR A 111 -9.63 -5.12 0.50
N ILE A 112 -9.50 -3.81 0.38
CA ILE A 112 -8.35 -3.16 -0.23
C ILE A 112 -7.16 -3.30 0.72
N ASN A 113 -6.04 -3.85 0.22
CA ASN A 113 -4.81 -3.88 0.99
C ASN A 113 -4.10 -2.52 0.93
N GLN A 114 -3.95 -1.99 -0.29
CA GLN A 114 -3.42 -0.65 -0.55
C GLN A 114 -3.75 -0.17 -1.97
N ILE A 115 -3.95 1.14 -2.11
CA ILE A 115 -3.98 1.86 -3.39
C ILE A 115 -2.71 2.68 -3.49
N THR A 116 -1.89 2.44 -4.50
CA THR A 116 -0.62 3.15 -4.65
C THR A 116 -0.69 4.24 -5.71
N TRP A 117 -0.06 5.37 -5.44
CA TRP A 117 -0.04 6.55 -6.29
C TRP A 117 1.40 6.88 -6.68
N GLN A 118 1.73 6.76 -7.97
CA GLN A 118 3.09 7.08 -8.39
C GLN A 118 3.35 8.59 -8.34
N THR A 119 4.41 8.99 -7.65
CA THR A 119 4.95 10.36 -7.64
C THR A 119 6.15 10.51 -8.59
N GLY A 120 6.65 11.73 -8.76
CA GLY A 120 7.75 12.02 -9.69
C GLY A 120 9.16 11.71 -9.15
N SER A 121 9.32 11.59 -7.83
CA SER A 121 10.64 11.39 -7.20
C SER A 121 10.51 10.85 -5.78
N LEU A 122 11.62 10.34 -5.22
CA LEU A 122 11.70 9.96 -3.80
C LEU A 122 11.46 11.17 -2.87
N GLU A 123 11.94 12.36 -3.26
CA GLU A 123 11.73 13.58 -2.49
C GLU A 123 10.23 13.89 -2.33
N GLU A 124 9.42 13.66 -3.37
CA GLU A 124 7.97 13.83 -3.30
C GLU A 124 7.33 12.87 -2.25
N VAL A 125 7.80 11.62 -2.17
CA VAL A 125 7.35 10.65 -1.16
C VAL A 125 7.75 11.08 0.25
N VAL A 126 9.02 11.45 0.46
CA VAL A 126 9.56 11.85 1.76
C VAL A 126 8.88 13.11 2.28
N ASN A 127 8.73 14.12 1.43
CA ASN A 127 8.05 15.36 1.80
C ASN A 127 6.55 15.15 2.04
N GLY A 128 5.95 14.10 1.44
CA GLY A 128 4.59 13.67 1.71
C GLY A 128 4.34 13.33 3.18
N VAL A 129 5.32 12.73 3.87
CA VAL A 129 5.23 12.40 5.31
C VAL A 129 4.90 13.64 6.14
N GLY A 130 5.74 14.69 6.03
CA GLY A 130 5.53 15.93 6.77
C GLY A 130 4.24 16.65 6.38
N TYR A 131 3.84 16.57 5.11
CA TYR A 131 2.58 17.17 4.64
C TYR A 131 1.34 16.54 5.29
N PHE A 132 1.34 15.21 5.44
CA PHE A 132 0.25 14.48 6.09
C PHE A 132 0.24 14.66 7.60
N ASP A 133 1.42 14.61 8.23
CA ASP A 133 1.60 14.83 9.66
C ASP A 133 1.11 16.23 10.09
N GLU A 134 1.50 17.28 9.35
CA GLU A 134 1.03 18.68 9.55
C GLU A 134 -0.51 18.83 9.49
N ARG A 135 -1.20 17.87 8.89
CA ARG A 135 -2.66 17.86 8.69
C ARG A 135 -3.37 16.82 9.53
N GLU A 136 -2.65 16.20 10.48
CA GLU A 136 -3.17 15.19 11.38
C GLU A 136 -3.78 13.99 10.62
N VAL A 137 -3.28 13.70 9.42
CA VAL A 137 -3.65 12.50 8.66
C VAL A 137 -2.90 11.32 9.26
N PRO A 138 -3.58 10.25 9.73
CA PRO A 138 -2.93 9.10 10.33
C PRO A 138 -1.94 8.41 9.38
N ILE A 139 -0.66 8.47 9.72
CA ILE A 139 0.40 7.74 9.01
C ILE A 139 0.47 6.33 9.58
N ARG A 140 0.22 5.34 8.71
CA ARG A 140 0.30 3.92 9.06
C ARG A 140 1.76 3.48 9.19
N ARG A 141 2.58 3.81 8.19
CA ARG A 141 3.99 3.42 8.09
C ARG A 141 4.67 4.17 6.94
N SER A 142 5.93 4.54 7.13
CA SER A 142 6.79 5.05 6.06
C SER A 142 8.13 4.31 6.09
N GLY A 143 8.75 4.14 4.93
CA GLY A 143 10.05 3.49 4.84
C GLY A 143 10.27 2.81 3.50
N ARG A 144 11.03 1.72 3.53
CA ARG A 144 11.32 0.91 2.35
C ARG A 144 10.86 -0.52 2.57
N ASP A 145 9.99 -1.00 1.69
CA ASP A 145 9.44 -2.35 1.75
C ASP A 145 10.08 -3.28 0.72
N MET A 146 10.01 -4.57 1.02
CA MET A 146 10.28 -5.66 0.08
C MET A 146 9.03 -6.54 0.00
N PRO A 147 8.72 -7.17 -1.14
CA PRO A 147 9.42 -7.16 -2.44
C PRO A 147 9.20 -5.89 -3.29
N GLY A 148 10.02 -5.68 -4.32
CA GLY A 148 9.98 -4.50 -5.19
C GLY A 148 10.81 -3.28 -4.72
N SER A 149 11.21 -3.26 -3.45
CA SER A 149 12.18 -2.28 -2.92
C SER A 149 11.74 -0.81 -3.00
N ASN A 150 10.42 -0.59 -3.05
CA ASN A 150 9.81 0.73 -3.14
C ASN A 150 9.97 1.49 -1.82
N TRP A 151 10.24 2.79 -1.95
CA TRP A 151 10.06 3.74 -0.85
C TRP A 151 8.60 4.18 -0.83
N HIS A 152 8.03 4.24 0.36
CA HIS A 152 6.62 4.50 0.53
C HIS A 152 6.30 5.39 1.73
N THR A 153 5.12 5.97 1.69
CA THR A 153 4.37 6.42 2.86
C THR A 153 2.92 5.97 2.77
N TYR A 154 2.52 5.12 3.71
CA TYR A 154 1.15 4.64 3.86
C TYR A 154 0.35 5.56 4.81
N VAL A 155 -0.77 6.06 4.33
CA VAL A 155 -1.75 6.83 5.11
C VAL A 155 -3.13 6.21 5.00
N TRP A 156 -3.99 6.50 5.97
CA TRP A 156 -5.40 6.11 5.92
C TRP A 156 -6.24 7.24 5.32
N ASP A 157 -7.22 6.88 4.48
CA ASP A 157 -8.30 7.79 4.12
C ASP A 157 -9.46 7.69 5.12
N PRO A 158 -10.50 8.54 5.00
CA PRO A 158 -11.63 8.53 5.95
C PRO A 158 -12.45 7.24 5.99
N ASP A 159 -12.31 6.36 4.99
CA ASP A 159 -13.01 5.06 4.90
C ASP A 159 -12.06 3.89 5.22
N ASP A 160 -10.97 4.18 5.93
CA ASP A 160 -9.93 3.23 6.32
C ASP A 160 -9.25 2.49 5.15
N ASN A 161 -9.25 3.06 3.94
CA ASN A 161 -8.42 2.52 2.87
C ASN A 161 -6.98 2.99 3.02
N VAL A 162 -6.05 2.06 2.83
CA VAL A 162 -4.62 2.35 2.82
C VAL A 162 -4.25 2.99 1.49
N ASN A 163 -3.69 4.18 1.56
CA ASN A 163 -3.15 4.92 0.41
C ASN A 163 -1.63 4.98 0.53
N GLU A 164 -0.92 4.55 -0.51
CA GLU A 164 0.53 4.56 -0.61
C GLU A 164 1.00 5.66 -1.57
N LEU A 165 1.86 6.55 -1.11
CA LEU A 165 2.67 7.42 -1.97
C LEU A 165 4.06 6.83 -2.17
#